data_AF-A0A8T3S0K3-F1
#
_entry.id   AF-A0A8T3S0K3-F1
#
_cell.length_a   1.000
_cell.length_b   1.000
_cell.length_c   1.000
_cell.angle_alpha   90.00
_cell.angle_beta   90.00
_cell.angle_gamma   90.00
#
_symmetry.space_group_name_H-M   'P 1'
#
loop_
_entity.id
_entity.type
_entity.pdbx_description
1 polymer ?
#
loop_
_entity_poly.entity_id
_entity_poly.type
_entity_poly.pdbx_seq_one_letter_code
_entity_poly.pdbx_strand_id
1 'polypeptide(L)' 'MRVIHLCVLVLSLCAGSVQAATIMVNSSLDNETNDAFCTLREAIKAANTNTSYNGCVSGSGTDTIV' A
#
# COMPACT_ATOMS: atom_id res chain seq x y z
N MET A 1 12.60 -36.09 10.38
CA MET A 1 11.83 -35.70 9.17
C MET A 1 10.34 -35.47 9.44
N ARG A 2 9.61 -36.33 10.18
CA ARG A 2 8.16 -36.16 10.44
C ARG A 2 7.76 -34.87 11.18
N VAL A 3 8.54 -34.43 12.17
CA VAL A 3 8.28 -33.19 12.94
C VAL A 3 8.52 -31.92 12.12
N ILE A 4 9.52 -31.93 11.23
CA ILE A 4 9.83 -30.80 10.33
C ILE A 4 8.70 -30.62 9.30
N HIS A 5 8.16 -31.71 8.75
CA HIS A 5 7.00 -31.63 7.86
C HIS A 5 5.74 -31.10 8.55
N LEU A 6 5.52 -31.46 9.82
CA LEU A 6 4.42 -30.92 10.62
C LEU A 6 4.57 -29.42 10.88
N CYS A 7 5.79 -28.95 11.21
CA CYS A 7 6.09 -27.53 11.38
C CYS A 7 5.88 -26.72 10.10
N VAL A 8 6.34 -27.22 8.94
CA VAL A 8 6.17 -26.53 7.66
C VAL A 8 4.69 -26.41 7.27
N LEU A 9 3.90 -27.47 7.49
CA LEU A 9 2.46 -27.44 7.22
C LEU A 9 1.74 -26.38 8.09
N VAL A 10 2.10 -26.26 9.36
CA VAL A 10 1.53 -25.26 10.29
C VAL A 10 1.90 -23.83 9.89
N LEU A 11 3.12 -23.57 9.40
CA LEU A 11 3.53 -22.23 8.96
C LEU A 11 2.77 -21.75 7.72
N SER A 12 2.38 -22.64 6.80
CA SER A 12 1.63 -22.27 5.59
C SER A 12 0.21 -21.78 5.87
N LEU A 13 -0.40 -22.16 7.00
CA LEU A 13 -1.75 -21.66 7.38
C LEU A 13 -1.71 -20.22 7.93
N CYS A 14 -0.53 -19.67 8.23
CA CYS A 14 -0.35 -18.32 8.78
C CYS A 14 0.02 -17.29 7.70
N ALA A 15 -0.01 -17.65 6.42
CA ALA A 15 0.29 -16.71 5.34
C ALA A 15 -0.82 -15.64 5.27
N GLY A 16 -0.53 -14.45 5.80
CA GLY A 16 -1.41 -13.29 5.69
C GLY A 16 -1.60 -12.86 4.24
N SER A 17 -2.78 -12.32 3.91
CA SER A 17 -3.04 -11.75 2.60
C SER A 17 -2.11 -10.56 2.33
N VAL A 18 -1.32 -10.62 1.27
CA VAL A 18 -0.57 -9.46 0.77
C VAL A 18 -1.59 -8.52 0.12
N GLN A 19 -1.93 -7.42 0.80
CA GLN A 19 -2.68 -6.31 0.19
C GLN A 19 -1.69 -5.34 -0.43
N ALA A 20 -2.04 -4.87 -1.63
CA ALA A 20 -1.36 -3.82 -2.38
C ALA A 20 -2.39 -2.71 -2.59
N ALA A 21 -2.07 -1.46 -2.21
CA ALA A 21 -2.99 -0.36 -2.47
C ALA A 21 -2.87 0.09 -3.93
N THR A 22 -4.00 0.44 -4.54
CA THR A 22 -4.01 1.23 -5.78
C THR A 22 -4.27 2.68 -5.42
N ILE A 23 -3.27 3.53 -5.60
CA ILE A 23 -3.34 4.96 -5.32
C ILE A 23 -3.55 5.69 -6.65
N MET A 24 -4.78 6.15 -6.89
CA MET A 24 -5.17 6.84 -8.12
C MET A 24 -4.78 8.32 -8.05
N VAL A 25 -3.93 8.75 -8.96
CA VAL A 25 -3.64 10.16 -9.21
C VAL A 25 -4.78 10.73 -10.04
N ASN A 26 -5.47 11.74 -9.52
CA ASN A 26 -6.61 12.38 -10.20
C ASN A 26 -6.35 13.85 -10.58
N SER A 27 -5.14 14.35 -10.29
CA SER A 27 -4.70 15.69 -10.64
C SER A 27 -3.29 15.68 -11.21
N SER A 28 -3.09 16.46 -12.28
CA SER A 28 -1.79 16.66 -12.92
C SER A 28 -1.01 17.84 -12.36
N LEU A 29 -1.53 18.51 -11.32
CA LEU A 29 -0.79 19.56 -10.62
C LEU A 29 0.41 18.95 -9.91
N ASP A 30 1.52 19.68 -9.84
CA ASP A 30 2.67 19.31 -9.01
C ASP A 30 2.71 20.20 -7.76
N ASN A 31 2.02 19.75 -6.72
CA ASN A 31 1.82 20.51 -5.48
C ASN A 31 1.39 19.55 -4.36
N GLU A 32 1.28 20.06 -3.13
CA GLU A 32 0.82 19.30 -1.95
C GLU A 32 -0.27 20.05 -1.18
N THR A 33 -1.24 20.64 -1.88
CA THR A 33 -2.34 21.35 -1.21
C THR A 33 -3.20 20.34 -0.49
N ASN A 34 -3.56 20.64 0.76
CA ASN A 34 -4.55 19.85 1.48
C ASN A 34 -5.96 20.08 0.90
N ASP A 35 -6.29 19.34 -0.16
CA ASP A 35 -7.58 19.33 -0.82
C ASP A 35 -8.02 17.88 -1.13
N ALA A 36 -9.01 17.73 -2.01
CA ALA A 36 -9.58 16.44 -2.38
C ALA A 36 -8.90 15.80 -3.61
N PHE A 37 -7.89 16.45 -4.18
CA PHE A 37 -7.13 15.94 -5.30
C PHE A 37 -5.92 15.17 -4.82
N CYS A 38 -5.57 14.10 -5.51
CA CYS A 38 -4.36 13.34 -5.30
C CYS A 38 -3.43 13.62 -6.47
N THR A 39 -2.38 14.40 -6.22
CA THR A 39 -1.27 14.60 -7.17
C THR A 39 -0.25 13.47 -7.06
N LEU A 40 0.64 13.34 -8.06
CA LEU A 40 1.68 12.32 -8.04
C LEU A 40 2.61 12.43 -6.81
N ARG A 41 2.92 13.66 -6.38
CA ARG A 41 3.78 13.90 -5.22
C ARG A 41 3.11 13.45 -3.91
N GLU A 42 1.82 13.72 -3.77
CA GLU A 42 1.02 13.27 -2.63
C GLU A 42 0.84 11.76 -2.62
N ALA A 43 0.62 11.14 -3.78
CA ALA A 43 0.49 9.69 -3.92
C ALA A 43 1.76 8.95 -3.44
N ILE A 44 2.94 9.46 -3.82
CA ILE A 44 4.24 8.91 -3.38
C ILE A 44 4.41 9.04 -1.87
N LYS A 45 3.98 10.16 -1.26
CA LYS A 45 4.01 10.33 0.19
C LYS A 45 3.06 9.37 0.91
N ALA A 46 1.86 9.19 0.38
CA ALA A 46 0.87 8.28 0.95
C ALA A 46 1.35 6.82 0.91
N ALA A 47 2.00 6.41 -0.18
CA ALA A 47 2.63 5.10 -0.32
C ALA A 47 3.77 4.90 0.70
N ASN A 48 4.73 5.83 0.73
CA ASN A 48 5.90 5.72 1.62
C ASN A 48 5.54 5.70 3.11
N THR A 49 4.48 6.39 3.49
CA THR A 49 4.04 6.50 4.90
C THR A 49 2.94 5.50 5.26
N ASN A 50 2.43 4.74 4.30
CA ASN A 50 1.25 3.88 4.45
C ASN A 50 0.08 4.61 5.16
N THR A 51 -0.10 5.89 4.86
CA THR A 51 -1.09 6.78 5.49
C THR A 51 -1.73 7.66 4.43
N SER A 52 -3.02 7.99 4.58
CA SER A 52 -3.70 8.92 3.67
C SER A 52 -3.04 10.30 3.71
N TYR A 53 -2.90 10.96 2.56
CA TYR A 53 -2.22 12.25 2.47
C TYR A 53 -2.92 13.15 1.44
N ASN A 54 -3.42 14.31 1.88
CA ASN A 54 -4.01 15.36 1.05
C ASN A 54 -4.84 14.82 -0.13
N GLY A 55 -5.95 14.13 0.12
CA GLY A 55 -6.80 13.58 -0.94
C GLY A 55 -6.40 12.19 -1.48
N CYS A 56 -5.19 11.70 -1.20
CA CYS A 56 -4.77 10.33 -1.52
C CYS A 56 -5.16 9.31 -0.44
N VAL A 57 -5.50 8.09 -0.87
CA VAL A 57 -5.70 6.94 0.02
C VAL A 57 -4.38 6.47 0.63
N SER A 58 -4.43 5.80 1.78
CA SER A 58 -3.24 5.21 2.40
C SER A 58 -2.64 4.09 1.56
N GLY A 59 -1.31 4.04 1.48
CA GLY A 59 -0.60 2.88 0.97
C GLY A 59 -0.76 1.64 1.86
N SER A 60 -0.47 0.46 1.28
CA SER A 60 -0.34 -0.79 2.00
C SER A 60 0.68 -1.68 1.28
N GLY A 61 1.93 -1.64 1.74
CA GLY A 61 2.97 -2.54 1.24
C GLY A 61 3.43 -2.20 -0.19
N THR A 62 3.27 -3.13 -1.12
CA THR A 62 3.67 -2.91 -2.53
C THR A 62 2.54 -2.20 -3.26
N ASP A 63 2.58 -0.88 -3.25
CA ASP A 63 1.54 -0.06 -3.88
C ASP A 63 1.70 0.06 -5.39
N THR A 64 0.58 0.29 -6.08
CA THR A 64 0.55 0.71 -7.48
C THR A 64 -0.01 2.12 -7.55
N ILE A 65 0.74 3.04 -8.16
CA ILE A 65 0.31 4.41 -8.43
C ILE A 65 -0.12 4.48 -9.90
N VAL A 66 -1.35 4.93 -10.17
CA VAL A 66 -1.98 4.97 -11.50
C VAL A 66 -2.53 6.34 -11.86
#